data_AF-B9XQM2-F1
#
_entry.id   AF-B9XQM2-F1
#
_cell.length_a   1.000
_cell.length_b   1.000
_cell.length_c   1.000
_cell.angle_alpha   90.00
_cell.angle_beta   90.00
_cell.angle_gamma   90.00
#
_symmetry.space_group_name_H-M   'P 1'
#
loop_
_entity.id
_entity.type
_entity.pdbx_description
1 polymer ?
#
loop_
_entity_poly.entity_id
_entity_poly.type
_entity_poly.pdbx_seq_one_letter_code
_entity_poly.pdbx_strand_id
1 'polypeptide(L)'
;MKKLVVVLCAILGVTVVFLTRKPSSSNAVTEVPIPLTTTQATSSPKQTVQKPSASTRDSKAVGSVAPGASQQFAAWLAVFDARSATPEKIAIGQKLAEARREEMKQLMRDNPREALAQSVSLHQWEALPQSIREQVEKPFSEIADYDVLSDCRSTDEKRESTMATQFVRGEGKVNVFGLFEGVPSKTGLPVQGISLDGEVVLRNEVLQVLDDADAAAARKMFAEGNPADESLVTGKKISGGKITILWGGKVFTFASTEELNEVESAMEQARAQVGPNTMQAVMGVYATAAWGGTGQSSGNPTTIKPLSFNPAWSATPKKVLVVRVDYTPPASNPYTLTMLTNLYASASNCYLEMSYSNTWLIPTYATQVVQLPHPGELLFYEQHLHCQ
;
A
#
# COMPACT_ATOMS: atom_id res chain seq x y z
N MET A 1 -59.64 -10.91 -36.36
CA MET A 1 -59.99 -10.77 -37.80
C MET A 1 -60.11 -9.28 -38.14
N LYS A 2 -59.31 -8.82 -39.12
CA LYS A 2 -59.48 -7.60 -39.97
C LYS A 2 -59.45 -6.23 -39.25
N LYS A 3 -58.70 -5.20 -39.66
CA LYS A 3 -57.83 -4.94 -40.80
C LYS A 3 -56.93 -3.71 -40.48
N LEU A 4 -55.73 -3.77 -41.04
CA LEU A 4 -54.76 -2.74 -41.38
C LEU A 4 -55.38 -1.53 -42.13
N VAL A 5 -55.00 -0.28 -41.80
CA VAL A 5 -54.95 0.85 -42.75
C VAL A 5 -53.78 1.78 -42.41
N VAL A 6 -53.02 2.06 -43.46
CA VAL A 6 -51.83 2.88 -43.60
C VAL A 6 -52.19 4.37 -43.63
N VAL A 7 -51.38 5.24 -43.00
CA VAL A 7 -51.25 6.65 -43.43
C VAL A 7 -49.78 7.06 -43.43
N LEU A 8 -49.27 7.23 -44.65
CA LEU A 8 -48.09 7.98 -45.03
C LEU A 8 -48.28 9.46 -44.61
N CYS A 9 -47.28 10.07 -43.97
CA CYS A 9 -47.12 11.52 -44.05
C CYS A 9 -45.65 11.88 -44.26
N ALA A 10 -45.46 12.74 -45.24
CA ALA A 10 -44.22 13.10 -45.90
C ALA A 10 -43.44 14.18 -45.13
N ILE A 11 -42.12 14.09 -45.25
CA ILE A 11 -41.17 15.17 -45.53
C ILE A 11 -41.35 16.47 -44.73
N LEU A 12 -40.43 16.70 -43.79
CA LEU A 12 -39.82 18.02 -43.60
C LEU A 12 -38.36 17.80 -43.16
N GLY A 13 -37.44 18.10 -44.07
CA GLY A 13 -36.02 18.07 -43.82
C GLY A 13 -35.62 19.13 -42.80
N VAL A 14 -34.91 18.71 -41.76
CA VAL A 14 -34.10 19.59 -40.94
C VAL A 14 -32.65 19.22 -41.21
N THR A 15 -32.06 20.01 -42.10
CA THR A 15 -30.62 20.15 -42.29
C THR A 15 -29.99 20.55 -40.95
N VAL A 16 -29.35 19.61 -40.28
CA VAL A 16 -28.44 19.94 -39.18
C VAL A 16 -27.16 20.47 -39.81
N VAL A 17 -27.06 21.80 -39.82
CA VAL A 17 -25.87 22.55 -40.16
C VAL A 17 -24.76 22.19 -39.16
N PHE A 18 -23.72 21.51 -39.64
CA PHE A 18 -22.45 21.38 -38.94
C PHE A 18 -21.80 22.77 -38.81
N LEU A 19 -22.12 23.47 -37.72
CA LEU A 19 -21.32 24.62 -37.28
C LEU A 19 -20.04 24.08 -36.63
N THR A 20 -19.01 23.98 -37.47
CA THR A 20 -17.62 23.80 -37.06
C THR A 20 -17.17 24.98 -36.20
N ARG A 21 -17.26 24.84 -34.88
CA ARG A 21 -16.54 25.72 -33.95
C ARG A 21 -15.05 25.40 -34.02
N LYS A 22 -14.31 26.24 -34.76
CA LYS A 22 -12.87 26.43 -34.60
C LYS A 22 -12.57 26.75 -33.12
N PRO A 23 -11.75 25.96 -32.40
CA PRO A 23 -11.04 26.48 -31.24
C PRO A 23 -9.85 27.30 -31.76
N SER A 24 -9.98 28.61 -31.65
CA SER A 24 -8.86 29.55 -31.76
C SER A 24 -8.27 29.75 -30.36
N SER A 25 -7.16 29.06 -30.07
CA SER A 25 -6.01 29.63 -29.36
C SER A 25 -4.95 28.54 -29.27
N SER A 26 -3.92 28.73 -30.09
CA SER A 26 -2.66 28.02 -30.04
C SER A 26 -1.95 28.35 -28.73
N ASN A 27 -1.88 27.40 -27.79
CA ASN A 27 -0.78 27.35 -26.85
C ASN A 27 0.26 26.44 -27.49
N ALA A 28 1.25 27.03 -28.14
CA ALA A 28 2.38 26.32 -28.70
C ALA A 28 3.13 25.62 -27.56
N VAL A 29 3.02 24.30 -27.51
CA VAL A 29 3.89 23.43 -26.71
C VAL A 29 5.22 23.37 -27.45
N THR A 30 6.27 23.93 -26.85
CA THR A 30 7.62 23.84 -27.41
C THR A 30 8.31 22.61 -26.82
N GLU A 31 8.32 21.50 -27.57
CA GLU A 31 9.28 20.42 -27.34
C GLU A 31 10.67 20.94 -27.72
N VAL A 32 11.60 20.98 -26.76
CA VAL A 32 13.00 21.35 -27.02
C VAL A 32 13.83 20.06 -27.06
N PRO A 33 14.48 19.71 -28.18
CA PRO A 33 15.38 18.56 -28.25
C PRO A 33 16.66 18.83 -27.44
N ILE A 34 17.07 17.87 -26.60
CA ILE A 34 18.32 17.93 -25.84
C ILE A 34 19.46 17.37 -26.70
N PRO A 35 20.61 18.04 -26.84
CA PRO A 35 21.78 17.49 -27.53
C PRO A 35 22.52 16.45 -26.67
N LEU A 36 22.73 15.26 -27.24
CA LEU A 36 23.50 14.15 -26.66
C LEU A 36 25.00 14.46 -26.72
N THR A 37 25.68 14.54 -25.58
CA THR A 37 27.15 14.56 -25.52
C THR A 37 27.63 13.24 -24.91
N THR A 38 28.28 12.42 -25.72
CA THR A 38 28.89 11.15 -25.30
C THR A 38 30.24 11.44 -24.64
N THR A 39 30.39 11.09 -23.36
CA THR A 39 31.70 11.08 -22.68
C THR A 39 31.99 9.65 -22.21
N GLN A 40 33.16 9.14 -22.56
CA GLN A 40 33.60 7.77 -22.27
C GLN A 40 33.94 7.59 -20.78
N ALA A 41 33.37 6.55 -20.18
CA ALA A 41 33.65 6.14 -18.80
C ALA A 41 35.00 5.41 -18.70
N THR A 42 35.83 5.83 -17.75
CA THR A 42 37.07 5.16 -17.36
C THR A 42 36.78 4.31 -16.12
N SER A 43 37.20 3.04 -16.15
CA SER A 43 36.93 2.07 -15.09
C SER A 43 37.76 2.31 -13.82
N SER A 44 37.20 1.96 -12.67
CA SER A 44 37.93 1.87 -11.39
C SER A 44 37.44 0.68 -10.54
N PRO A 45 38.27 0.18 -9.61
CA PRO A 45 38.33 -1.25 -9.30
C PRO A 45 37.56 -1.68 -8.04
N LYS A 46 37.27 -2.98 -8.04
CA LYS A 46 36.63 -3.84 -7.03
C LYS A 46 37.27 -3.68 -5.63
N GLN A 47 36.47 -3.39 -4.60
CA GLN A 47 36.86 -3.59 -3.19
C GLN A 47 35.92 -4.57 -2.48
N THR A 48 36.58 -5.46 -1.73
CA THR A 48 36.06 -6.66 -1.07
C THR A 48 35.45 -6.32 0.29
N VAL A 49 34.25 -6.84 0.53
CA VAL A 49 33.49 -6.72 1.79
C VAL A 49 34.14 -7.57 2.89
N GLN A 50 34.45 -6.96 4.04
CA GLN A 50 34.78 -7.66 5.29
C GLN A 50 33.60 -7.61 6.27
N LYS A 51 33.27 -8.78 6.81
CA LYS A 51 32.17 -9.06 7.74
C LYS A 51 32.59 -8.77 9.20
N PRO A 52 31.86 -7.93 9.96
CA PRO A 52 32.11 -7.82 11.39
C PRO A 52 31.43 -8.95 12.18
N SER A 53 32.16 -9.41 13.18
CA SER A 53 31.88 -10.53 14.07
C SER A 53 30.85 -10.17 15.16
N ALA A 54 30.07 -11.17 15.56
CA ALA A 54 29.06 -11.07 16.62
C ALA A 54 29.69 -10.90 18.01
N SER A 55 29.17 -9.97 18.81
CA SER A 55 29.48 -9.83 20.23
C SER A 55 28.23 -10.14 21.05
N THR A 56 28.25 -11.30 21.70
CA THR A 56 27.32 -11.75 22.72
C THR A 56 27.31 -10.78 23.91
N ARG A 57 26.14 -10.34 24.36
CA ARG A 57 25.96 -9.64 25.64
C ARG A 57 24.99 -10.41 26.51
N ASP A 58 25.46 -10.74 27.70
CA ASP A 58 24.79 -11.51 28.75
C ASP A 58 23.50 -10.84 29.25
N SER A 59 22.44 -11.64 29.34
CA SER A 59 21.17 -11.27 29.96
C SER A 59 21.28 -11.32 31.48
N LYS A 60 21.20 -10.16 32.13
CA LYS A 60 21.03 -10.04 33.59
C LYS A 60 19.54 -9.87 33.91
N ALA A 61 18.99 -10.80 34.69
CA ALA A 61 17.60 -10.81 35.13
C ALA A 61 17.24 -9.53 35.93
N VAL A 62 16.13 -8.89 35.54
CA VAL A 62 15.55 -7.73 36.21
C VAL A 62 14.44 -8.21 37.15
N GLY A 63 14.44 -7.70 38.38
CA GLY A 63 13.45 -8.00 39.41
C GLY A 63 12.03 -7.57 39.03
N SER A 64 11.04 -8.12 39.73
CA SER A 64 9.61 -7.87 39.54
C SER A 64 9.28 -6.38 39.63
N VAL A 65 9.14 -5.76 38.45
CA VAL A 65 8.51 -4.45 38.25
C VAL A 65 7.00 -4.68 38.25
N ALA A 66 6.22 -3.76 38.83
CA ALA A 66 4.76 -3.80 38.73
C ALA A 66 4.34 -3.90 37.24
N PRO A 67 3.32 -4.69 36.90
CA PRO A 67 2.97 -4.92 35.51
C PRO A 67 2.57 -3.60 34.83
N GLY A 68 3.15 -3.34 33.65
CA GLY A 68 2.83 -2.17 32.82
C GLY A 68 1.36 -2.16 32.37
N ALA A 69 0.87 -1.03 31.86
CA ALA A 69 -0.54 -0.90 31.48
C ALA A 69 -0.96 -1.95 30.44
N SER A 70 -0.07 -2.30 29.52
CA SER A 70 -0.27 -3.35 28.52
C SER A 70 -0.55 -4.71 29.15
N GLN A 71 0.19 -5.09 30.20
CA GLN A 71 0.02 -6.38 30.88
C GLN A 71 -1.27 -6.42 31.71
N GLN A 72 -1.62 -5.30 32.36
CA GLN A 72 -2.87 -5.19 33.12
C GLN A 72 -4.09 -5.30 32.20
N PHE A 73 -4.07 -4.63 31.05
CA PHE A 73 -5.14 -4.73 30.06
C PHE A 73 -5.25 -6.16 29.50
N ALA A 74 -4.12 -6.80 29.16
CA ALA A 74 -4.13 -8.18 28.67
C ALA A 74 -4.72 -9.16 29.70
N ALA A 75 -4.38 -8.99 30.98
CA ALA A 75 -4.96 -9.78 32.07
C ALA A 75 -6.46 -9.56 32.24
N TRP A 76 -6.93 -8.32 32.12
CA TRP A 76 -8.36 -8.00 32.12
C TRP A 76 -9.08 -8.62 30.92
N LEU A 77 -8.50 -8.53 29.73
CA LEU A 77 -9.07 -9.05 28.49
C LEU A 77 -9.20 -10.58 28.51
N ALA A 78 -8.24 -11.28 29.12
CA ALA A 78 -8.25 -12.73 29.23
C ALA A 78 -9.46 -13.29 30.03
N VAL A 79 -10.06 -12.48 30.90
CA VAL A 79 -11.23 -12.86 31.72
C VAL A 79 -12.48 -12.05 31.38
N PHE A 80 -12.41 -11.16 30.38
CA PHE A 80 -13.53 -10.35 29.95
C PHE A 80 -14.52 -11.19 29.15
N ASP A 81 -15.80 -11.11 29.51
CA ASP A 81 -16.89 -11.74 28.78
C ASP A 81 -17.98 -10.69 28.51
N ALA A 82 -18.18 -10.39 27.23
CA ALA A 82 -19.17 -9.40 26.78
C ALA A 82 -20.60 -9.77 27.17
N ARG A 83 -20.92 -11.07 27.33
CA ARG A 83 -22.27 -11.54 27.69
C ARG A 83 -22.64 -11.27 29.14
N SER A 84 -21.65 -11.10 30.00
CA SER A 84 -21.80 -10.90 31.45
C SER A 84 -21.13 -9.61 31.95
N ALA A 85 -20.79 -8.69 31.04
CA ALA A 85 -20.11 -7.44 31.36
C ALA A 85 -21.04 -6.46 32.11
N THR A 86 -20.63 -6.06 33.32
CA THR A 86 -21.27 -4.98 34.08
C THR A 86 -20.72 -3.62 33.63
N PRO A 87 -21.45 -2.51 33.82
CA PRO A 87 -20.94 -1.17 33.54
C PRO A 87 -19.61 -0.86 34.24
N GLU A 88 -19.43 -1.37 35.46
CA GLU A 88 -18.18 -1.23 36.22
C GLU A 88 -17.02 -1.98 35.54
N LYS A 89 -17.22 -3.23 35.09
CA LYS A 89 -16.20 -3.98 34.35
C LYS A 89 -15.80 -3.28 33.05
N ILE A 90 -16.76 -2.68 32.35
CA ILE A 90 -16.51 -1.90 31.12
C ILE A 90 -15.69 -0.65 31.45
N ALA A 91 -16.04 0.08 32.51
CA ALA A 91 -15.30 1.28 32.93
C ALA A 91 -13.85 0.96 33.34
N ILE A 92 -13.61 -0.18 34.00
CA ILE A 92 -12.26 -0.66 34.31
C ILE A 92 -11.49 -0.95 33.01
N GLY A 93 -12.10 -1.70 32.09
CA GLY A 93 -11.48 -2.02 30.80
C GLY A 93 -11.13 -0.78 29.99
N GLN A 94 -12.02 0.22 29.96
CA GLN A 94 -11.78 1.50 29.29
C GLN A 94 -10.57 2.24 29.85
N LYS A 95 -10.46 2.35 31.19
CA LYS A 95 -9.29 2.98 31.84
C LYS A 95 -7.98 2.25 31.54
N LEU A 96 -8.02 0.92 31.53
CA LEU A 96 -6.85 0.09 31.20
C LEU A 96 -6.45 0.24 29.73
N ALA A 97 -7.43 0.28 28.82
CA ALA A 97 -7.18 0.51 27.39
C ALA A 97 -6.56 1.89 27.14
N GLU A 98 -7.10 2.94 27.77
CA GLU A 98 -6.57 4.30 27.69
C GLU A 98 -5.12 4.37 28.19
N ALA A 99 -4.82 3.73 29.33
CA ALA A 99 -3.46 3.68 29.86
C ALA A 99 -2.48 2.90 28.94
N ARG A 100 -2.94 1.80 28.32
CA ARG A 100 -2.15 1.00 27.38
C ARG A 100 -1.88 1.72 26.06
N ARG A 101 -2.75 2.64 25.65
CA ARG A 101 -2.76 3.26 24.33
C ARG A 101 -1.42 3.90 23.94
N GLU A 102 -0.81 4.66 24.84
CA GLU A 102 0.49 5.29 24.59
C GLU A 102 1.64 4.27 24.57
N GLU A 103 1.60 3.26 25.45
CA GLU A 103 2.58 2.16 25.45
C GLU A 103 2.52 1.39 24.13
N MET A 104 1.32 1.07 23.63
CA MET A 104 1.14 0.38 22.36
C MET A 104 1.62 1.23 21.18
N LYS A 105 1.32 2.53 21.13
CA LYS A 105 1.85 3.41 20.08
C LYS A 105 3.37 3.44 20.05
N GLN A 106 4.01 3.49 21.22
CA GLN A 106 5.46 3.44 21.29
C GLN A 106 5.98 2.09 20.82
N LEU A 107 5.33 1.00 21.22
CA LEU A 107 5.69 -0.34 20.80
C LEU A 107 5.55 -0.53 19.29
N MET A 108 4.50 0.01 18.68
CA MET A 108 4.28 -0.01 17.23
C MET A 108 5.43 0.64 16.44
N ARG A 109 6.04 1.69 17.00
CA ARG A 109 7.19 2.38 16.39
C ARG A 109 8.51 1.65 16.64
N ASP A 110 8.76 1.26 17.90
CA ASP A 110 10.08 0.77 18.31
C ASP A 110 10.26 -0.73 18.08
N ASN A 111 9.17 -1.50 18.17
CA ASN A 111 9.17 -2.96 18.04
C ASN A 111 7.82 -3.46 17.48
N PRO A 112 7.55 -3.23 16.18
CA PRO A 112 6.28 -3.59 15.55
C PRO A 112 5.95 -5.09 15.65
N ARG A 113 6.96 -5.96 15.69
CA ARG A 113 6.77 -7.40 15.91
C ARG A 113 6.11 -7.68 17.26
N GLU A 114 6.63 -7.05 18.32
CA GLU A 114 6.09 -7.19 19.67
C GLU A 114 4.72 -6.52 19.80
N ALA A 115 4.49 -5.40 19.10
CA ALA A 115 3.18 -4.74 19.05
C ALA A 115 2.08 -5.67 18.52
N LEU A 116 2.36 -6.40 17.44
CA LEU A 116 1.43 -7.41 16.91
C LEU A 116 1.25 -8.58 17.87
N ALA A 117 2.32 -9.06 18.52
CA ALA A 117 2.22 -10.14 19.49
C ALA A 117 1.34 -9.77 20.70
N GLN A 118 1.36 -8.50 21.10
CA GLN A 118 0.54 -7.97 22.19
C GLN A 118 -0.82 -7.42 21.74
N SER A 119 -1.13 -7.51 20.45
CA SER A 119 -2.38 -6.97 19.90
C SER A 119 -3.60 -7.79 20.29
N VAL A 120 -4.75 -7.13 20.33
CA VAL A 120 -6.06 -7.76 20.55
C VAL A 120 -6.40 -8.64 19.34
N SER A 121 -6.72 -9.91 19.57
CA SER A 121 -7.18 -10.84 18.51
C SER A 121 -8.49 -10.38 17.86
N LEU A 122 -8.81 -10.89 16.66
CA LEU A 122 -10.03 -10.50 15.94
C LEU A 122 -11.29 -10.79 16.76
N HIS A 123 -11.35 -11.97 17.38
CA HIS A 123 -12.45 -12.38 18.25
C HIS A 123 -12.58 -11.50 19.48
N GLN A 124 -11.47 -11.17 20.15
CA GLN A 124 -11.52 -10.27 21.29
C GLN A 124 -11.98 -8.87 20.86
N TRP A 125 -11.46 -8.34 19.76
CA TRP A 125 -11.83 -7.01 19.26
C TRP A 125 -13.32 -6.94 18.89
N GLU A 126 -13.84 -7.97 18.22
CA GLU A 126 -15.27 -8.07 17.88
C GLU A 126 -16.17 -8.21 19.11
N ALA A 127 -15.68 -8.77 20.21
CA ALA A 127 -16.43 -8.87 21.46
C ALA A 127 -16.39 -7.58 22.30
N LEU A 128 -15.40 -6.70 22.10
CA LEU A 128 -15.25 -5.48 22.90
C LEU A 128 -16.41 -4.48 22.65
N PRO A 129 -16.88 -3.77 23.69
CA PRO A 129 -17.75 -2.61 23.54
C PRO A 129 -17.07 -1.49 22.74
N GLN A 130 -17.87 -0.69 22.03
CA GLN A 130 -17.36 0.41 21.20
C GLN A 130 -16.44 1.39 21.97
N SER A 131 -16.82 1.75 23.21
CA SER A 131 -16.03 2.67 24.04
C SER A 131 -14.61 2.18 24.36
N ILE A 132 -14.37 0.87 24.30
CA ILE A 132 -13.05 0.27 24.48
C ILE A 132 -12.35 0.12 23.13
N ARG A 133 -13.07 -0.24 22.06
CA ARG A 133 -12.51 -0.34 20.70
C ARG A 133 -11.86 0.96 20.22
N GLU A 134 -12.42 2.10 20.59
CA GLU A 134 -11.86 3.42 20.25
C GLU A 134 -10.52 3.72 20.96
N GLN A 135 -10.18 2.95 22.01
CA GLN A 135 -8.97 3.12 22.80
C GLN A 135 -7.87 2.10 22.46
N VAL A 136 -8.20 1.04 21.72
CA VAL A 136 -7.25 -0.01 21.33
C VAL A 136 -7.04 -0.02 19.82
N GLU A 137 -5.98 -0.69 19.40
CA GLU A 137 -5.67 -0.91 18.01
C GLU A 137 -6.81 -1.62 17.26
N LYS A 138 -7.10 -1.11 16.06
CA LYS A 138 -8.09 -1.69 15.15
C LYS A 138 -7.38 -2.71 14.25
N PRO A 139 -7.77 -4.00 14.28
CA PRO A 139 -7.27 -4.95 13.31
C PRO A 139 -7.86 -4.62 11.93
N PHE A 140 -7.06 -4.78 10.88
CA PHE A 140 -7.52 -4.56 9.52
C PHE A 140 -6.96 -5.62 8.56
N SER A 141 -7.69 -5.81 7.47
CA SER A 141 -7.22 -6.50 6.28
C SER A 141 -7.85 -5.85 5.07
N GLU A 142 -7.05 -5.55 4.06
CA GLU A 142 -7.51 -4.92 2.83
C GLU A 142 -6.53 -5.17 1.68
N ILE A 143 -6.91 -4.73 0.49
CA ILE A 143 -5.99 -4.56 -0.63
C ILE A 143 -5.64 -3.08 -0.70
N ALA A 144 -4.34 -2.78 -0.63
CA ALA A 144 -3.86 -1.41 -0.64
C ALA A 144 -2.68 -1.19 -1.59
N ASP A 145 -2.45 0.09 -1.89
CA ASP A 145 -1.19 0.53 -2.48
C ASP A 145 -0.19 0.75 -1.34
N TYR A 146 0.95 0.06 -1.43
CA TYR A 146 2.07 0.17 -0.53
C TYR A 146 3.15 1.01 -1.21
N ASP A 147 3.31 2.23 -0.72
CA ASP A 147 4.22 3.21 -1.31
C ASP A 147 5.49 3.32 -0.45
N VAL A 148 6.65 3.20 -1.09
CA VAL A 148 7.98 3.32 -0.47
C VAL A 148 8.62 4.57 -1.03
N LEU A 149 8.66 5.64 -0.24
CA LEU A 149 9.13 6.95 -0.68
C LEU A 149 10.55 7.20 -0.20
N SER A 150 11.45 7.61 -1.09
CA SER A 150 12.83 7.95 -0.72
C SER A 150 12.89 9.08 0.32
N ASP A 151 13.76 8.95 1.31
CA ASP A 151 14.04 10.03 2.25
C ASP A 151 15.04 11.01 1.62
N CYS A 152 14.50 12.12 1.12
CA CYS A 152 15.25 13.18 0.44
C CYS A 152 15.84 14.25 1.39
N ARG A 153 15.76 14.06 2.71
CA ARG A 153 16.37 15.00 3.67
C ARG A 153 17.89 15.02 3.53
N SER A 154 18.48 16.17 3.86
CA SER A 154 19.94 16.33 3.85
C SER A 154 20.59 15.33 4.81
N THR A 155 21.82 14.88 4.51
CA THR A 155 22.52 13.87 5.31
C THR A 155 22.66 14.25 6.79
N ASP A 156 22.73 15.55 7.08
CA ASP A 156 22.87 16.08 8.44
C ASP A 156 21.53 16.07 9.23
N GLU A 157 20.40 15.95 8.53
CA GLU A 157 19.05 15.86 9.10
C GLU A 157 18.54 14.41 9.21
N LYS A 158 19.29 13.43 8.71
CA LYS A 158 18.94 12.00 8.78
C LYS A 158 19.17 11.49 10.20
N ARG A 159 18.11 11.42 11.01
CA ARG A 159 18.20 10.95 12.40
C ARG A 159 18.23 9.43 12.57
N GLU A 160 17.75 8.66 11.60
CA GLU A 160 17.84 7.19 11.56
C GLU A 160 17.94 6.72 10.10
N SER A 161 18.36 5.46 9.88
CA SER A 161 18.85 4.97 8.59
C SER A 161 17.95 5.36 7.42
N THR A 162 18.59 5.86 6.35
CA THR A 162 18.11 5.75 4.96
C THR A 162 17.37 4.44 4.80
N MET A 163 16.07 4.46 4.47
CA MET A 163 15.39 3.54 3.57
C MET A 163 13.87 3.72 3.72
N ALA A 164 13.41 4.86 3.21
CA ALA A 164 12.05 5.12 2.84
C ALA A 164 10.94 5.23 3.91
N THR A 165 10.06 6.21 3.71
CA THR A 165 8.78 6.28 4.43
C THR A 165 7.77 5.42 3.70
N GLN A 166 7.05 4.60 4.46
CA GLN A 166 6.12 3.63 3.91
C GLN A 166 4.68 4.00 4.25
N PHE A 167 3.80 3.85 3.27
CA PHE A 167 2.40 4.20 3.41
C PHE A 167 1.52 3.06 2.91
N VAL A 168 0.45 2.80 3.65
CA VAL A 168 -0.74 2.13 3.13
C VAL A 168 -1.74 3.26 2.85
N ARG A 169 -2.02 3.51 1.56
CA ARG A 169 -2.90 4.63 1.17
C ARG A 169 -4.27 4.47 1.83
N GLY A 170 -4.62 5.41 2.72
CA GLY A 170 -5.88 5.41 3.46
C GLY A 170 -5.76 5.04 4.95
N GLU A 171 -4.66 4.40 5.36
CA GLU A 171 -4.44 4.00 6.77
C GLU A 171 -3.30 4.79 7.44
N GLY A 172 -2.30 5.27 6.69
CA GLY A 172 -1.29 6.20 7.19
C GLY A 172 0.15 5.69 7.12
N LYS A 173 1.00 6.20 8.02
CA LYS A 173 2.42 5.86 8.09
C LYS A 173 2.58 4.44 8.65
N VAL A 174 3.40 3.65 7.97
CA VAL A 174 3.62 2.25 8.30
C VAL A 174 4.98 2.05 8.96
N ASN A 175 4.97 1.34 10.07
CA ASN A 175 6.15 0.77 10.70
C ASN A 175 6.19 -0.72 10.33
N VAL A 176 7.18 -1.11 9.50
CA VAL A 176 7.32 -2.50 9.03
C VAL A 176 8.43 -3.24 9.75
N PHE A 177 8.36 -4.56 9.66
CA PHE A 177 9.44 -5.46 10.00
C PHE A 177 9.38 -6.69 9.09
N GLY A 178 10.47 -7.46 9.07
CA GLY A 178 10.51 -8.76 8.41
C GLY A 178 10.25 -8.69 6.90
N LEU A 179 9.25 -9.41 6.39
CA LEU A 179 8.96 -9.56 4.96
C LEU A 179 8.63 -8.22 4.28
N PHE A 180 8.19 -7.19 4.99
CA PHE A 180 7.95 -5.88 4.37
C PHE A 180 9.19 -4.97 4.35
N GLU A 181 10.26 -5.34 5.07
CA GLU A 181 11.55 -4.65 4.97
C GLU A 181 12.16 -4.84 3.58
N GLY A 182 12.46 -3.72 2.91
CA GLY A 182 13.09 -3.75 1.58
C GLY A 182 12.15 -4.16 0.43
N VAL A 183 10.86 -4.38 0.69
CA VAL A 183 9.86 -4.52 -0.38
C VAL A 183 9.72 -3.16 -1.08
N PRO A 184 9.88 -3.07 -2.42
CA PRO A 184 9.65 -1.83 -3.16
C PRO A 184 8.15 -1.52 -3.24
N SER A 185 7.77 -0.33 -3.73
CA SER A 185 6.37 0.02 -3.88
C SER A 185 5.57 -1.03 -4.66
N LYS A 186 4.37 -1.36 -4.17
CA LYS A 186 3.44 -2.33 -4.75
C LYS A 186 2.03 -1.75 -4.85
N THR A 187 1.36 -2.06 -5.95
CA THR A 187 -0.05 -1.76 -6.18
C THR A 187 -0.87 -3.02 -5.95
N GLY A 188 -2.01 -2.86 -5.27
CA GLY A 188 -2.91 -3.98 -4.97
C GLY A 188 -2.27 -5.05 -4.08
N LEU A 189 -1.45 -4.63 -3.12
CA LEU A 189 -0.85 -5.50 -2.12
C LEU A 189 -1.89 -5.83 -1.06
N PRO A 190 -2.27 -7.11 -0.86
CA PRO A 190 -3.03 -7.48 0.33
C PRO A 190 -2.18 -7.23 1.57
N VAL A 191 -2.71 -6.38 2.45
CA VAL A 191 -2.07 -5.97 3.70
C VAL A 191 -2.98 -6.31 4.87
N GLN A 192 -2.35 -6.57 6.00
CA GLN A 192 -2.99 -6.95 7.25
C GLN A 192 -2.19 -6.42 8.40
N GLY A 193 -2.86 -6.09 9.49
CA GLY A 193 -2.17 -5.49 10.61
C GLY A 193 -3.09 -4.88 11.63
N ILE A 194 -2.52 -3.92 12.34
CA ILE A 194 -3.20 -3.11 13.34
C ILE A 194 -2.96 -1.63 13.06
N SER A 195 -3.99 -0.80 13.25
CA SER A 195 -3.88 0.65 13.19
C SER A 195 -4.35 1.33 14.48
N LEU A 196 -3.64 2.38 14.89
CA LEU A 196 -3.94 3.17 16.08
C LEU A 196 -3.42 4.61 15.88
N ASP A 197 -4.30 5.60 15.93
CA ASP A 197 -3.96 7.02 15.72
C ASP A 197 -3.19 7.33 14.41
N GLY A 198 -3.47 6.59 13.33
CA GLY A 198 -2.78 6.76 12.05
C GLY A 198 -1.36 6.19 12.01
N GLU A 199 -0.92 5.52 13.08
CA GLU A 199 0.23 4.60 13.04
C GLU A 199 -0.28 3.21 12.62
N VAL A 200 0.43 2.59 11.70
CA VAL A 200 0.09 1.28 11.14
C VAL A 200 1.25 0.33 11.37
N VAL A 201 0.94 -0.89 11.80
CA VAL A 201 1.90 -2.00 11.80
C VAL A 201 1.36 -3.12 10.93
N LEU A 202 2.16 -3.53 9.94
CA LEU A 202 1.83 -4.66 9.07
C LEU A 202 2.29 -5.97 9.68
N ARG A 203 1.45 -7.00 9.55
CA ARG A 203 1.85 -8.39 9.76
C ARG A 203 2.94 -8.76 8.77
N ASN A 204 3.83 -9.63 9.23
CA ASN A 204 4.91 -10.16 8.43
C ASN A 204 4.35 -11.04 7.31
N GLU A 205 3.33 -11.84 7.59
CA GLU A 205 2.66 -12.73 6.66
C GLU A 205 1.51 -12.03 5.92
N VAL A 206 1.34 -12.36 4.64
CA VAL A 206 0.26 -11.83 3.78
C VAL A 206 -1.03 -12.64 3.92
N LEU A 207 -0.91 -13.92 4.28
CA LEU A 207 -2.00 -14.85 4.51
C LEU A 207 -2.07 -15.13 6.02
N GLN A 208 -3.09 -14.62 6.70
CA GLN A 208 -3.29 -14.89 8.13
C GLN A 208 -4.18 -16.10 8.32
N VAL A 209 -3.59 -17.23 8.73
CA VAL A 209 -4.35 -18.40 9.18
C VAL A 209 -5.06 -18.07 10.49
N LEU A 210 -6.35 -18.39 10.56
CA LEU A 210 -7.21 -18.10 11.71
C LEU A 210 -7.55 -19.40 12.46
N ASP A 211 -7.58 -19.31 13.78
CA ASP A 211 -8.25 -20.32 14.60
C ASP A 211 -9.78 -20.19 14.48
N ASP A 212 -10.52 -21.11 15.09
CA ASP A 212 -11.98 -21.15 14.98
C ASP A 212 -12.67 -19.89 15.53
N ALA A 213 -12.13 -19.28 16.60
CA ALA A 213 -12.71 -18.11 17.23
C ALA A 213 -12.50 -16.86 16.37
N ASP A 214 -11.26 -16.65 15.91
CA ASP A 214 -10.92 -15.56 15.01
C ASP A 214 -11.58 -15.74 13.63
N ALA A 215 -11.73 -16.97 13.14
CA ALA A 215 -12.46 -17.26 11.90
C ALA A 215 -13.94 -16.89 12.01
N ALA A 216 -14.58 -17.17 13.16
CA ALA A 216 -15.96 -16.79 13.40
C ALA A 216 -16.13 -15.26 13.47
N ALA A 217 -15.18 -14.56 14.10
CA ALA A 217 -15.19 -13.10 14.16
C ALA A 217 -14.91 -12.46 12.80
N ALA A 218 -13.93 -12.97 12.05
CA ALA A 218 -13.58 -12.50 10.72
C ALA A 218 -14.78 -12.59 9.76
N ARG A 219 -15.57 -13.67 9.80
CA ARG A 219 -16.79 -13.81 8.96
C ARG A 219 -17.89 -12.80 9.27
N LYS A 220 -17.86 -12.15 10.44
CA LYS A 220 -18.76 -11.03 10.77
C LYS A 220 -18.21 -9.68 10.28
N MET A 221 -16.89 -9.57 10.22
CA MET A 221 -16.19 -8.31 9.92
C MET A 221 -15.86 -8.14 8.44
N PHE A 222 -15.66 -9.24 7.71
CA PHE A 222 -15.18 -9.27 6.34
C PHE A 222 -16.06 -10.17 5.47
N ALA A 223 -16.12 -9.86 4.17
CA ALA A 223 -16.89 -10.65 3.22
C ALA A 223 -16.23 -12.00 2.92
N GLU A 224 -17.02 -13.01 2.58
CA GLU A 224 -16.50 -14.29 2.08
C GLU A 224 -15.83 -14.10 0.71
N GLY A 225 -14.70 -14.78 0.50
CA GLY A 225 -13.90 -14.74 -0.71
C GLY A 225 -14.08 -15.95 -1.62
N ASN A 226 -14.44 -17.13 -1.08
CA ASN A 226 -14.68 -18.31 -1.91
C ASN A 226 -16.05 -18.23 -2.61
N PRO A 227 -16.13 -18.52 -3.92
CA PRO A 227 -17.42 -18.76 -4.57
C PRO A 227 -17.98 -20.11 -4.10
N ALA A 228 -19.13 -20.10 -3.42
CA ALA A 228 -19.92 -21.31 -3.11
C ALA A 228 -19.15 -22.48 -2.46
N ASP A 229 -18.22 -22.18 -1.53
CA ASP A 229 -17.31 -23.14 -0.89
C ASP A 229 -16.38 -23.89 -1.87
N GLU A 230 -16.03 -23.30 -3.00
CA GLU A 230 -15.06 -23.87 -3.96
C GLU A 230 -13.63 -23.43 -3.62
N SER A 231 -12.67 -24.34 -3.78
CA SER A 231 -11.24 -24.06 -3.59
C SER A 231 -10.77 -23.08 -4.67
N LEU A 232 -10.01 -22.06 -4.27
CA LEU A 232 -9.37 -21.13 -5.19
C LEU A 232 -8.32 -21.78 -6.11
N VAL A 233 -7.75 -22.91 -5.68
CA VAL A 233 -6.68 -23.59 -6.42
C VAL A 233 -7.27 -24.56 -7.45
N THR A 234 -8.14 -25.46 -7.01
CA THR A 234 -8.71 -26.52 -7.84
C THR A 234 -10.06 -26.22 -8.50
N GLY A 235 -10.78 -25.17 -8.06
CA GLY A 235 -12.15 -24.87 -8.49
C GLY A 235 -13.19 -25.91 -8.07
N LYS A 236 -12.83 -26.87 -7.21
CA LYS A 236 -13.74 -27.93 -6.72
C LYS A 236 -14.33 -27.54 -5.38
N LYS A 237 -15.49 -28.08 -5.05
CA LYS A 237 -16.08 -27.94 -3.71
C LYS A 237 -15.13 -28.45 -2.63
N ILE A 238 -14.96 -27.66 -1.59
CA ILE A 238 -14.16 -27.99 -0.42
C ILE A 238 -15.00 -28.96 0.45
N SER A 239 -14.61 -30.24 0.46
CA SER A 239 -15.24 -31.29 1.26
C SER A 239 -14.22 -31.88 2.24
N GLY A 240 -14.05 -31.28 3.41
CA GLY A 240 -13.07 -31.72 4.42
C GLY A 240 -12.39 -30.56 5.13
N GLY A 241 -11.37 -30.85 5.94
CA GLY A 241 -10.65 -29.92 6.82
C GLY A 241 -10.47 -28.52 6.22
N LYS A 242 -11.09 -27.53 6.84
CA LYS A 242 -11.17 -26.16 6.34
C LYS A 242 -10.10 -25.31 7.03
N ILE A 243 -9.05 -24.94 6.29
CA ILE A 243 -8.12 -23.91 6.77
C ILE A 243 -8.74 -22.57 6.42
N THR A 244 -9.13 -21.80 7.44
CA THR A 244 -9.69 -20.46 7.24
C THR A 244 -8.56 -19.44 7.32
N ILE A 245 -8.50 -18.53 6.34
CA ILE A 245 -7.57 -17.42 6.34
C ILE A 245 -8.30 -16.10 6.19
N LEU A 246 -7.71 -15.02 6.71
CA LEU A 246 -8.00 -13.66 6.29
C LEU A 246 -7.01 -13.29 5.19
N TRP A 247 -7.48 -12.65 4.12
CA TRP A 247 -6.62 -12.18 3.01
C TRP A 247 -7.29 -11.04 2.23
N GLY A 248 -6.60 -9.90 2.09
CA GLY A 248 -7.07 -8.80 1.23
C GLY A 248 -8.48 -8.26 1.57
N GLY A 249 -8.85 -8.28 2.85
CA GLY A 249 -10.18 -7.85 3.33
C GLY A 249 -11.30 -8.86 3.12
N LYS A 250 -10.96 -10.13 2.86
CA LYS A 250 -11.92 -11.23 2.70
C LYS A 250 -11.50 -12.46 3.48
N VAL A 251 -12.49 -13.26 3.88
CA VAL A 251 -12.26 -14.56 4.50
C VAL A 251 -12.23 -15.62 3.40
N PHE A 252 -11.19 -16.45 3.39
CA PHE A 252 -11.09 -17.57 2.46
C PHE A 252 -10.93 -18.88 3.22
N THR A 253 -11.35 -19.96 2.57
CA THR A 253 -11.21 -21.33 3.03
C THR A 253 -10.42 -22.13 1.99
N PHE A 254 -9.46 -22.90 2.48
CA PHE A 254 -8.66 -23.84 1.71
C PHE A 254 -8.97 -25.27 2.12
N ALA A 255 -8.87 -26.20 1.16
CA ALA A 255 -9.15 -27.62 1.41
C ALA A 255 -7.98 -28.34 2.09
N SER A 256 -6.78 -27.77 2.03
CA SER A 256 -5.55 -28.38 2.55
C SER A 256 -4.43 -27.36 2.74
N THR A 257 -3.41 -27.73 3.52
CA THR A 257 -2.20 -26.92 3.71
C THR A 257 -1.40 -26.82 2.41
N GLU A 258 -1.47 -27.82 1.54
CA GLU A 258 -0.81 -27.83 0.24
C GLU A 258 -1.34 -26.71 -0.67
N GLU A 259 -2.67 -26.53 -0.73
CA GLU A 259 -3.27 -25.43 -1.49
C GLU A 259 -2.88 -24.06 -0.91
N LEU A 260 -2.83 -23.93 0.42
CA LEU A 260 -2.40 -22.69 1.08
C LEU A 260 -0.93 -22.37 0.73
N ASN A 261 -0.03 -23.35 0.83
CA ASN A 261 1.39 -23.19 0.53
C ASN A 261 1.65 -22.82 -0.94
N GLU A 262 0.81 -23.30 -1.86
CA GLU A 262 0.89 -22.91 -3.28
C GLU A 262 0.61 -21.42 -3.46
N VAL A 263 -0.47 -20.91 -2.84
CA VAL A 263 -0.81 -19.48 -2.87
C VAL A 263 0.23 -18.65 -2.13
N GLU A 264 0.74 -19.12 -0.99
CA GLU A 264 1.78 -18.41 -0.26
C GLU A 264 3.07 -18.27 -1.08
N SER A 265 3.51 -19.36 -1.73
CA SER A 265 4.69 -19.35 -2.62
C SER A 265 4.51 -18.39 -3.81
N ALA A 266 3.31 -18.34 -4.38
CA ALA A 266 2.97 -17.40 -5.44
C ALA A 266 3.13 -15.94 -5.00
N MET A 267 2.61 -15.63 -3.81
CA MET A 267 2.65 -14.29 -3.22
C MET A 267 4.08 -13.88 -2.86
N GLU A 268 4.86 -14.82 -2.32
CA GLU A 268 6.27 -14.62 -2.01
C GLU A 268 7.07 -14.26 -3.27
N GLN A 269 6.89 -15.05 -4.34
CA GLN A 269 7.56 -14.79 -5.61
C GLN A 269 7.17 -13.44 -6.20
N ALA A 270 5.88 -13.09 -6.18
CA ALA A 270 5.41 -11.81 -6.70
C ALA A 270 5.91 -10.62 -5.87
N ARG A 271 6.02 -10.77 -4.55
CA ARG A 271 6.55 -9.72 -3.67
C ARG A 271 8.04 -9.47 -3.95
N ALA A 272 8.82 -10.54 -4.10
CA ALA A 272 10.26 -10.49 -4.38
C ALA A 272 10.59 -9.92 -5.77
N GLN A 273 9.67 -9.97 -6.72
CA GLN A 273 9.88 -9.41 -8.04
C GLN A 273 9.89 -7.88 -8.04
N VAL A 274 10.66 -7.29 -8.95
CA VAL A 274 10.70 -5.84 -9.16
C VAL A 274 9.47 -5.37 -9.93
N GLY A 275 8.90 -4.23 -9.53
CA GLY A 275 7.77 -3.59 -10.20
C GLY A 275 6.48 -3.58 -9.37
N PRO A 276 5.58 -2.61 -9.64
CA PRO A 276 4.46 -2.31 -8.75
C PRO A 276 3.31 -3.32 -8.85
N ASN A 277 3.04 -3.87 -10.04
CA ASN A 277 1.79 -4.60 -10.30
C ASN A 277 1.89 -6.13 -10.11
N THR A 278 3.01 -6.63 -9.56
CA THR A 278 3.23 -8.08 -9.45
C THR A 278 2.24 -8.74 -8.49
N MET A 279 1.90 -8.07 -7.38
CA MET A 279 0.92 -8.55 -6.42
C MET A 279 -0.48 -8.61 -7.03
N GLN A 280 -0.93 -7.52 -7.65
CA GLN A 280 -2.21 -7.45 -8.34
C GLN A 280 -2.38 -8.57 -9.38
N ALA A 281 -1.30 -8.95 -10.08
CA ALA A 281 -1.37 -10.03 -11.05
C ALA A 281 -1.59 -11.40 -10.39
N VAL A 282 -0.98 -11.70 -9.24
CA VAL A 282 -1.27 -12.93 -8.47
C VAL A 282 -2.68 -12.91 -7.89
N MET A 283 -3.13 -11.78 -7.35
CA MET A 283 -4.52 -11.61 -6.89
C MET A 283 -5.51 -11.91 -8.03
N GLY A 284 -5.17 -11.47 -9.24
CA GLY A 284 -5.93 -11.71 -10.45
C GLY A 284 -5.97 -13.17 -10.91
N VAL A 285 -5.05 -14.02 -10.45
CA VAL A 285 -5.08 -15.46 -10.76
C VAL A 285 -6.00 -16.20 -9.80
N TYR A 286 -5.88 -15.93 -8.50
CA TYR A 286 -6.54 -16.72 -7.46
C TYR A 286 -7.91 -16.21 -7.03
N ALA A 287 -8.21 -14.93 -7.20
CA ALA A 287 -9.44 -14.36 -6.61
C ALA A 287 -10.06 -13.20 -7.42
N THR A 288 -9.95 -13.24 -8.77
CA THR A 288 -10.66 -12.32 -9.68
C THR A 288 -12.14 -12.18 -9.36
N ALA A 289 -12.84 -13.32 -9.23
CA ALA A 289 -14.28 -13.32 -9.00
C ALA A 289 -14.65 -12.73 -7.63
N ALA A 290 -13.80 -12.93 -6.61
CA ALA A 290 -14.04 -12.44 -5.26
C ALA A 290 -14.05 -10.91 -5.17
N TRP A 291 -13.28 -10.22 -6.03
CA TRP A 291 -13.21 -8.75 -6.11
C TRP A 291 -13.92 -8.16 -7.32
N GLY A 292 -14.91 -8.86 -7.89
CA GLY A 292 -15.78 -8.33 -8.94
C GLY A 292 -15.14 -8.27 -10.33
N GLY A 293 -14.01 -8.95 -10.53
CA GLY A 293 -13.41 -9.14 -11.85
C GLY A 293 -14.24 -10.10 -12.68
N THR A 294 -14.49 -9.76 -13.94
CA THR A 294 -15.13 -10.63 -14.94
C THR A 294 -14.17 -11.69 -15.51
N GLY A 295 -12.94 -11.76 -14.99
CA GLY A 295 -11.86 -12.62 -15.46
C GLY A 295 -12.01 -14.06 -14.98
N GLN A 296 -12.45 -14.92 -15.89
CA GLN A 296 -12.42 -16.38 -15.75
C GLN A 296 -10.95 -16.86 -15.77
N SER A 297 -10.45 -17.43 -14.68
CA SER A 297 -9.28 -18.31 -14.71
C SER A 297 -9.74 -19.74 -14.41
N SER A 298 -10.38 -20.38 -15.39
CA SER A 298 -10.51 -21.85 -15.42
C SER A 298 -9.18 -22.54 -15.77
N GLY A 299 -8.05 -21.88 -15.52
CA GLY A 299 -6.71 -22.39 -15.73
C GLY A 299 -6.16 -22.88 -14.41
N ASN A 300 -5.78 -24.14 -14.36
CA ASN A 300 -5.00 -24.75 -13.29
C ASN A 300 -3.87 -23.78 -12.84
N PRO A 301 -3.82 -23.33 -11.58
CA PRO A 301 -2.83 -22.36 -11.08
C PRO A 301 -1.38 -22.90 -11.09
N THR A 302 -1.20 -24.19 -11.41
CA THR A 302 0.08 -24.88 -11.55
C THR A 302 1.08 -24.26 -12.54
N THR A 303 0.66 -23.27 -13.31
CA THR A 303 1.59 -22.38 -14.01
C THR A 303 1.21 -20.94 -13.74
N ILE A 304 1.53 -20.45 -12.54
CA ILE A 304 2.06 -19.10 -12.44
C ILE A 304 3.31 -19.11 -13.31
N LYS A 305 3.12 -18.81 -14.61
CA LYS A 305 4.21 -18.34 -15.44
C LYS A 305 4.88 -17.28 -14.57
N PRO A 306 6.21 -17.37 -14.31
CA PRO A 306 6.89 -16.33 -13.55
C PRO A 306 6.40 -15.04 -14.15
N LEU A 307 5.71 -14.21 -13.34
CA LEU A 307 5.20 -12.93 -13.81
C LEU A 307 6.41 -12.28 -14.42
N SER A 308 6.48 -12.31 -15.75
CA SER A 308 7.73 -12.02 -16.42
C SER A 308 7.84 -10.53 -16.21
N PHE A 309 8.81 -10.13 -15.37
CA PHE A 309 9.16 -8.74 -15.14
C PHE A 309 9.05 -8.05 -16.49
N ASN A 310 8.05 -7.18 -16.65
CA ASN A 310 7.89 -6.48 -17.90
C ASN A 310 8.84 -5.29 -17.82
N PRO A 311 10.04 -5.35 -18.43
CA PRO A 311 10.99 -4.26 -18.32
C PRO A 311 10.41 -2.97 -18.89
N ALA A 312 9.35 -3.01 -19.71
CA ALA A 312 8.74 -1.82 -20.28
C ALA A 312 8.34 -0.79 -19.21
N TRP A 313 7.98 -1.19 -17.99
CA TRP A 313 7.64 -0.21 -16.95
C TRP A 313 8.85 0.57 -16.45
N SER A 314 10.08 0.03 -16.50
CA SER A 314 11.31 0.66 -15.97
C SER A 314 12.32 1.04 -17.06
N ALA A 315 12.22 0.44 -18.24
CA ALA A 315 13.10 0.61 -19.40
C ALA A 315 12.43 1.42 -20.53
N THR A 316 11.55 2.35 -20.18
CA THR A 316 10.94 3.29 -21.12
C THR A 316 10.99 4.71 -20.57
N PRO A 317 11.00 5.74 -21.43
CA PRO A 317 11.01 7.13 -20.98
C PRO A 317 9.83 7.47 -20.08
N LYS A 318 10.06 8.28 -19.06
CA LYS A 318 9.06 8.70 -18.08
C LYS A 318 8.58 10.11 -18.39
N LYS A 319 7.28 10.27 -18.64
CA LYS A 319 6.66 11.58 -18.82
C LYS A 319 6.48 12.22 -17.45
N VAL A 320 7.02 13.42 -17.25
CA VAL A 320 6.94 14.14 -15.97
C VAL A 320 6.28 15.48 -16.20
N LEU A 321 5.24 15.80 -15.43
CA LEU A 321 4.67 17.14 -15.40
C LEU A 321 5.38 17.96 -14.32
N VAL A 322 5.98 19.07 -14.71
CA VAL A 322 6.71 19.95 -13.79
C VAL A 322 5.92 21.24 -13.58
N VAL A 323 5.48 21.47 -12.35
CA VAL A 323 4.67 22.64 -11.95
C VAL A 323 5.45 23.47 -10.93
N ARG A 324 5.50 24.78 -11.16
CA ARG A 324 6.05 25.73 -10.18
C ARG A 324 4.92 26.19 -9.28
N VAL A 325 5.10 26.00 -7.97
CA VAL A 325 4.12 26.38 -6.95
C VAL A 325 4.74 27.46 -6.07
N ASP A 326 4.01 28.55 -5.86
CA ASP A 326 4.42 29.66 -5.01
C ASP A 326 3.52 29.73 -3.77
N TYR A 327 4.19 29.77 -2.61
CA TYR A 327 3.58 29.80 -1.27
C TYR A 327 3.83 31.15 -0.58
N THR A 328 4.47 32.13 -1.21
CA THR A 328 4.88 33.39 -0.54
C THR A 328 4.19 34.59 -1.20
N PRO A 329 3.83 35.66 -0.46
CA PRO A 329 3.56 36.94 -1.11
C PRO A 329 4.78 37.41 -1.94
N PRO A 330 4.56 38.16 -3.03
CA PRO A 330 5.48 38.27 -4.16
C PRO A 330 6.76 39.05 -3.81
N ALA A 331 7.80 38.38 -3.30
CA ALA A 331 9.12 38.99 -3.12
C ALA A 331 10.33 38.03 -3.06
N SER A 332 10.16 36.71 -3.21
CA SER A 332 11.33 35.81 -3.27
C SER A 332 11.59 35.36 -4.72
N ASN A 333 12.86 35.36 -5.10
CA ASN A 333 13.34 35.12 -6.47
C ASN A 333 12.78 33.79 -7.01
N PRO A 334 11.77 33.80 -7.90
CA PRO A 334 11.10 32.56 -8.26
C PRO A 334 12.05 31.68 -9.07
N TYR A 335 12.04 30.37 -8.79
CA TYR A 335 12.77 29.39 -9.60
C TYR A 335 12.38 29.58 -11.08
N THR A 336 13.30 30.06 -11.90
CA THR A 336 12.99 30.43 -13.28
C THR A 336 12.70 29.19 -14.11
N LEU A 337 11.93 29.33 -15.20
CA LEU A 337 11.69 28.22 -16.12
C LEU A 337 13.01 27.65 -16.65
N THR A 338 13.98 28.52 -16.97
CA THR A 338 15.32 28.11 -17.42
C THR A 338 16.07 27.29 -16.37
N MET A 339 16.06 27.70 -15.11
CA MET A 339 16.69 26.93 -14.02
C MET A 339 16.04 25.55 -13.86
N LEU A 340 14.71 25.50 -13.96
CA LEU A 340 13.94 24.25 -13.88
C LEU A 340 14.25 23.31 -15.06
N THR A 341 14.34 23.86 -16.27
CA THR A 341 14.71 23.10 -17.47
C THR A 341 16.11 22.50 -17.36
N ASN A 342 17.09 23.29 -16.88
CA ASN A 342 18.46 22.82 -16.70
C ASN A 342 18.57 21.73 -15.63
N LEU A 343 17.82 21.89 -14.52
CA LEU A 343 17.78 20.89 -13.45
C LEU A 343 17.22 19.55 -13.96
N TYR A 344 16.08 19.57 -14.63
CA TYR A 344 15.45 18.34 -15.14
C TYR A 344 16.22 17.72 -16.31
N ALA A 345 16.90 18.52 -17.14
CA ALA A 345 17.83 18.00 -18.14
C ALA A 345 18.99 17.24 -17.48
N SER A 346 19.58 17.80 -16.42
CA SER A 346 20.66 17.16 -15.66
C SER A 346 20.18 15.88 -14.98
N ALA A 347 19.01 15.90 -14.34
CA ALA A 347 18.40 14.71 -13.76
C ALA A 347 18.12 13.64 -14.83
N SER A 348 17.51 14.02 -15.95
CA SER A 348 17.21 13.11 -17.06
C SER A 348 18.46 12.42 -17.61
N ASN A 349 19.56 13.16 -17.76
CA ASN A 349 20.85 12.59 -18.17
C ASN A 349 21.40 11.60 -17.14
N CYS A 350 21.26 11.89 -15.84
CA CYS A 350 21.65 10.95 -14.79
C CYS A 350 20.84 9.65 -14.88
N TYR A 351 19.52 9.72 -15.06
CA TYR A 351 18.70 8.52 -15.30
C TYR A 351 19.13 7.77 -16.57
N LEU A 352 19.42 8.49 -17.65
CA LEU A 352 19.88 7.90 -18.91
C LEU A 352 21.20 7.15 -18.75
N GLU A 353 22.15 7.73 -18.02
CA GLU A 353 23.46 7.11 -17.77
C GLU A 353 23.33 5.91 -16.81
N MET A 354 22.71 6.10 -15.65
CA MET A 354 22.57 5.08 -14.61
C MET A 354 21.71 3.90 -15.04
N SER A 355 20.80 4.11 -15.99
CA SER A 355 19.98 3.05 -16.57
C SER A 355 20.59 2.36 -17.78
N TYR A 356 21.83 2.69 -18.18
CA TYR A 356 22.45 2.21 -19.42
C TYR A 356 21.59 2.49 -20.66
N SER A 357 21.11 3.73 -20.77
CA SER A 357 20.25 4.22 -21.86
C SER A 357 18.86 3.55 -21.95
N ASN A 358 18.40 2.88 -20.89
CA ASN A 358 17.09 2.24 -20.88
C ASN A 358 15.96 3.19 -20.48
N THR A 359 16.20 4.24 -19.69
CA THR A 359 15.16 5.20 -19.29
C THR A 359 15.70 6.61 -19.08
N TRP A 360 14.85 7.61 -19.29
CA TRP A 360 15.13 9.02 -19.06
C TRP A 360 13.82 9.78 -18.82
N LEU A 361 13.90 11.03 -18.37
CA LEU A 361 12.74 11.88 -18.13
C LEU A 361 12.39 12.70 -19.38
N ILE A 362 11.10 12.76 -19.71
CA ILE A 362 10.50 13.64 -20.70
C ILE A 362 9.65 14.68 -19.94
N PRO A 363 10.23 15.82 -19.55
CA PRO A 363 9.53 16.82 -18.77
C PRO A 363 8.62 17.69 -19.65
N THR A 364 7.39 17.88 -19.19
CA THR A 364 6.44 18.89 -19.67
C THR A 364 6.34 19.97 -18.61
N TYR A 365 6.68 21.21 -18.95
CA TYR A 365 6.68 22.32 -17.99
C TYR A 365 5.37 23.11 -18.06
N ALA A 366 4.75 23.34 -16.91
CA ALA A 366 3.69 24.33 -16.81
C ALA A 366 4.28 25.74 -16.98
N THR A 367 3.70 26.52 -17.90
CA THR A 367 4.17 27.89 -18.18
C THR A 367 3.81 28.85 -17.04
N GLN A 368 2.68 28.63 -16.39
CA GLN A 368 2.22 29.45 -15.27
C GLN A 368 2.77 28.95 -13.92
N VAL A 369 3.00 29.88 -13.01
CA VAL A 369 3.27 29.58 -11.60
C VAL A 369 1.94 29.49 -10.88
N VAL A 370 1.70 28.37 -10.20
CA VAL A 370 0.48 28.14 -9.42
C VAL A 370 0.62 28.83 -8.07
N GLN A 371 -0.23 29.83 -7.82
CA GLN A 371 -0.30 30.53 -6.54
C GLN A 371 -1.28 29.79 -5.62
N LEU A 372 -0.82 29.37 -4.44
CA LEU A 372 -1.69 28.71 -3.45
C LEU A 372 -2.14 29.68 -2.34
N PRO A 373 -3.38 29.54 -1.83
CA PRO A 373 -4.04 30.55 -1.01
C PRO A 373 -3.52 30.73 0.43
N HIS A 374 -2.60 29.89 0.92
CA HIS A 374 -2.13 29.91 2.31
C HIS A 374 -0.61 30.12 2.40
N PRO A 375 -0.15 31.38 2.50
CA PRO A 375 1.24 31.67 2.73
C PRO A 375 1.61 31.46 4.20
N GLY A 376 2.34 30.39 4.49
CA GLY A 376 3.05 30.23 5.76
C GLY A 376 2.39 29.36 6.84
N GLU A 377 1.21 28.79 6.60
CA GLU A 377 0.91 27.54 7.31
C GLU A 377 1.72 26.46 6.60
N LEU A 378 2.67 25.85 7.32
CA LEU A 378 3.14 24.50 7.04
C LEU A 378 1.93 23.57 7.19
N LEU A 379 0.94 23.72 6.29
CA LEU A 379 0.13 22.60 5.89
C LEU A 379 1.17 21.61 5.38
N PHE A 380 1.40 20.57 6.16
CA PHE A 380 1.82 19.28 5.67
C PHE A 380 0.77 18.83 4.65
N TYR A 381 0.68 19.55 3.53
CA TYR A 381 0.27 18.97 2.29
C TYR A 381 1.43 18.03 2.02
N GLU A 382 1.27 16.78 2.44
CA GLU A 382 2.10 15.67 2.01
C GLU A 382 2.42 15.93 0.55
N GLN A 383 3.63 16.41 0.30
CA GLN A 383 4.07 16.60 -1.06
C GLN A 383 4.18 15.18 -1.59
N HIS A 384 3.11 14.74 -2.25
CA HIS A 384 3.11 13.81 -3.36
C HIS A 384 3.98 14.37 -4.50
N LEU A 385 5.18 14.86 -4.19
CA LEU A 385 6.27 14.98 -5.13
C LEU A 385 6.73 13.56 -5.39
N HIS A 386 6.04 12.96 -6.35
CA HIS A 386 6.48 11.79 -7.06
C HIS A 386 7.92 12.02 -7.56
N CYS A 387 8.89 11.48 -6.83
CA CYS A 387 10.07 10.96 -7.49
C CYS A 387 9.63 9.63 -8.12
N GLN A 388 9.26 9.68 -9.41
CA GLN A 388 9.17 8.50 -10.26
C GLN A 388 10.56 8.03 -10.67
#